data_AF-A0A2M7TX78-F1
#
_entry.id   AF-A0A2M7TX78-F1
#
_cell.length_a   1.000
_cell.length_b   1.000
_cell.length_c   1.000
_cell.angle_alpha   90.00
_cell.angle_beta   90.00
_cell.angle_gamma   90.00
#
_symmetry.space_group_name_H-M   'P 1'
#
loop_
_entity.id
_entity.type
_entity.pdbx_description
1 polymer ?
#
loop_
_entity_poly.entity_id
_entity_poly.type
_entity_poly.pdbx_seq_one_letter_code
_entity_poly.pdbx_strand_id
1 'polypeptide(L)'
;MAIDGPLGNQRFVSNYLNQFPPSALYGAVPQYAPQSRLYTVGTSCTPAFRTSRQTLMSTLLEGNPKHSMAEAFLSEYLIHIALQPVLENTSFCTQLAPQSLERSSTNHQGVDLLISDEENTLWLGIDAKLRSGKSPFERDGYGWNPEILTPYMYLSLGNWNGALKEMELPVRQWMTTHVVGGVNESKSIPGFGRFRQYLVERIERSLAVCRERVIDHDERPMYGAPESKEELDIFGDKIHMMHGLFTELRLNL
;
A
#
# COMPACT_ATOMS: atom_id res chain seq x y z
N MET A 1 -29.37 -3.39 17.53
CA MET A 1 -29.45 -1.93 17.71
C MET A 1 -28.91 -1.32 16.42
N ALA A 2 -29.82 -0.87 15.54
CA ALA A 2 -29.47 -0.35 14.22
C ALA A 2 -28.87 1.06 14.35
N ILE A 3 -27.79 1.34 13.62
CA ILE A 3 -27.21 2.69 13.50
C ILE A 3 -27.31 3.07 12.03
N ASP A 4 -28.49 3.53 11.62
CA ASP A 4 -28.66 4.18 10.32
C ASP A 4 -28.22 5.64 10.45
N GLY A 5 -27.24 6.07 9.65
CA GLY A 5 -26.92 7.49 9.51
C GLY A 5 -25.48 7.86 9.07
N PRO A 6 -25.24 9.15 8.75
CA PRO A 6 -23.95 9.72 8.31
C PRO A 6 -22.76 9.52 9.27
N LEU A 7 -23.00 8.96 10.45
CA LEU A 7 -22.00 8.63 11.48
C LEU A 7 -21.07 7.46 11.06
N GLY A 8 -21.54 6.53 10.22
CA GLY A 8 -20.72 5.40 9.73
C GLY A 8 -19.57 5.86 8.83
N ASN A 9 -19.88 6.75 7.89
CA ASN A 9 -18.90 7.39 7.00
C ASN A 9 -17.85 8.18 7.79
N GLN A 10 -18.28 8.95 8.80
CA GLN A 10 -17.37 9.71 9.67
C GLN A 10 -16.41 8.79 10.43
N ARG A 11 -16.85 7.61 10.88
CA ARG A 11 -15.99 6.65 11.58
C ARG A 11 -14.93 6.04 10.67
N PHE A 12 -15.28 5.68 9.44
CA PHE A 12 -14.33 5.13 8.47
C PHE A 12 -13.25 6.15 8.10
N VAL A 13 -13.66 7.38 7.80
CA VAL A 13 -12.74 8.50 7.51
C VAL A 13 -11.89 8.84 8.74
N SER A 14 -12.48 8.84 9.94
CA SER A 14 -11.74 9.08 11.18
C SER A 14 -10.70 7.99 11.45
N ASN A 15 -11.03 6.72 11.25
CA ASN A 15 -10.07 5.62 11.43
C ASN A 15 -8.90 5.73 10.45
N TYR A 16 -9.18 6.02 9.17
CA TYR A 16 -8.13 6.27 8.18
C TYR A 16 -7.22 7.43 8.59
N LEU A 17 -7.79 8.59 8.97
CA LEU A 17 -7.00 9.76 9.36
C LEU A 17 -6.17 9.54 10.64
N ASN A 18 -6.63 8.66 11.53
CA ASN A 18 -5.92 8.29 12.76
C ASN A 18 -4.72 7.38 12.50
N GLN A 19 -4.66 6.68 11.37
CA GLN A 19 -3.56 5.79 11.02
C GLN A 19 -2.36 6.52 10.39
N PHE A 20 -2.52 7.78 9.98
CA PHE A 20 -1.39 8.58 9.53
C PHE A 20 -0.52 8.99 10.73
N PRO A 21 0.76 8.62 10.78
CA PRO A 21 1.64 9.10 11.83
C PRO A 21 1.79 10.62 11.71
N PRO A 22 1.67 11.38 12.81
CA PRO A 22 1.96 12.82 12.81
C PRO A 22 3.44 13.07 12.48
N SER A 23 4.30 12.19 12.97
CA SER A 23 5.69 12.01 12.57
C SER A 23 6.10 10.55 12.72
N ALA A 24 6.78 9.98 11.73
CA ALA A 24 7.42 8.67 11.82
C ALA A 24 8.92 8.85 11.60
N LEU A 25 9.69 7.95 12.21
CA LEU A 25 11.12 7.81 12.00
C LEU A 25 11.36 6.36 11.61
N TYR A 26 11.94 6.17 10.44
CA TYR A 26 12.21 4.84 9.91
C TYR A 26 13.71 4.54 9.97
N GLY A 27 14.07 3.31 10.29
CA GLY A 27 15.45 2.84 10.31
C GLY A 27 15.90 2.29 8.95
N ALA A 28 17.20 2.37 8.68
CA ALA A 28 17.84 1.52 7.68
C ALA A 28 18.14 0.13 8.28
N VAL A 29 18.39 -0.87 7.45
CA VAL A 29 18.72 -2.23 7.93
C VAL A 29 19.98 -2.16 8.81
N PRO A 30 19.95 -2.69 10.04
CA PRO A 30 21.03 -2.50 11.01
C PRO A 30 22.43 -2.90 10.51
N GLN A 31 22.51 -3.94 9.68
CA GLN A 31 23.78 -4.48 9.15
C GLN A 31 24.46 -3.58 8.11
N TYR A 32 23.76 -2.58 7.57
CA TYR A 32 24.27 -1.63 6.58
C TYR A 32 24.19 -0.18 7.07
N ALA A 33 23.92 0.03 8.36
CA ALA A 33 23.97 1.34 8.96
C ALA A 33 25.42 1.61 9.44
N PRO A 34 26.25 2.40 8.72
CA PRO A 34 27.38 3.02 9.39
C PRO A 34 26.81 3.85 10.56
N GLN A 35 27.49 3.84 11.71
CA GLN A 35 27.06 4.42 13.00
C GLN A 35 26.66 5.93 12.97
N SER A 36 26.51 6.55 11.80
CA SER A 36 26.17 7.95 11.57
C SER A 36 25.02 8.20 10.58
N ARG A 37 24.27 7.19 10.12
CA ARG A 37 23.05 7.41 9.32
C ARG A 37 21.88 6.56 9.79
N LEU A 38 21.38 6.85 10.99
CA LEU A 38 19.94 6.73 11.22
C LEU A 38 19.28 7.72 10.26
N TYR A 39 18.88 7.25 9.08
CA TYR A 39 18.06 8.03 8.17
C TYR A 39 16.69 8.19 8.80
N THR A 40 16.58 9.09 9.76
CA THR A 40 15.30 9.60 10.21
C THR A 40 14.67 10.30 9.03
N VAL A 41 13.91 9.55 8.22
CA VAL A 41 12.96 10.15 7.28
C VAL A 41 11.92 10.80 8.17
N GLY A 42 12.17 12.05 8.55
CA GLY A 42 11.27 12.84 9.37
C GLY A 42 10.02 13.10 8.56
N THR A 43 9.05 12.21 8.65
CA THR A 43 7.84 12.38 7.89
C THR A 43 6.92 13.32 8.62
N SER A 44 6.22 14.20 7.92
CA SER A 44 5.23 15.06 8.53
C SER A 44 3.93 14.99 7.75
N CYS A 45 2.82 14.89 8.49
CA CYS A 45 1.50 15.12 7.92
C CYS A 45 1.04 16.50 8.34
N THR A 46 0.88 17.41 7.38
CA THR A 46 0.34 18.75 7.70
C THR A 46 -1.15 18.66 8.07
N PRO A 47 -1.66 19.50 8.98
CA PRO A 47 -3.10 19.59 9.24
C PRO A 47 -3.91 19.86 7.96
N ALA A 48 -3.36 20.68 7.05
CA ALA A 48 -3.99 20.98 5.76
C ALA A 48 -4.15 19.73 4.88
N PHE A 49 -3.17 18.83 4.85
CA PHE A 49 -3.26 17.56 4.14
C PHE A 49 -4.33 16.65 4.74
N ARG A 50 -4.39 16.52 6.07
CA ARG A 50 -5.43 15.74 6.77
C ARG A 50 -6.83 16.25 6.43
N THR A 51 -7.02 17.57 6.48
CA THR A 51 -8.30 18.21 6.10
C THR A 51 -8.63 17.98 4.63
N SER A 52 -7.65 18.05 3.72
CA SER A 52 -7.86 17.78 2.30
C SER A 52 -8.32 16.33 2.05
N ARG A 53 -7.68 15.35 2.70
CA ARG A 53 -8.04 13.93 2.62
C ARG A 53 -9.44 13.68 3.21
N GLN A 54 -9.75 14.27 4.36
CA GLN A 54 -11.07 14.20 5.00
C GLN A 54 -12.18 14.70 4.06
N THR A 55 -11.98 15.87 3.45
CA THR A 55 -12.95 16.46 2.52
C THR A 55 -13.16 15.56 1.31
N LEU A 56 -12.07 15.08 0.69
CA LEU A 56 -12.16 14.26 -0.52
C LEU A 56 -12.85 12.91 -0.28
N MET A 57 -12.59 12.26 0.85
CA MET A 57 -13.29 11.02 1.21
C MET A 57 -14.75 11.29 1.55
N SER A 58 -15.06 12.33 2.33
CA SER A 58 -16.44 12.68 2.68
C SER A 58 -17.29 12.96 1.44
N THR A 59 -16.75 13.74 0.49
CA THR A 59 -17.45 14.05 -0.77
C THR A 59 -17.75 12.82 -1.62
N LEU A 60 -16.88 11.80 -1.61
CA LEU A 60 -17.13 10.55 -2.31
C LEU A 60 -18.19 9.70 -1.59
N LEU A 61 -18.16 9.68 -0.26
CA LEU A 61 -19.14 8.97 0.57
C LEU A 61 -20.54 9.61 0.54
N GLU A 62 -20.63 10.87 0.15
CA GLU A 62 -21.88 11.60 -0.13
C GLU A 62 -22.43 11.34 -1.55
N GLY A 63 -21.77 10.48 -2.34
CA GLY A 63 -22.25 10.04 -3.65
C GLY A 63 -21.96 11.00 -4.80
N ASN A 64 -21.03 11.95 -4.66
CA ASN A 64 -20.70 12.89 -5.72
C ASN A 64 -19.78 12.25 -6.78
N PRO A 65 -20.23 12.07 -8.03
CA PRO A 65 -19.53 11.27 -9.04
C PRO A 65 -18.27 11.92 -9.63
N LYS A 66 -17.89 13.14 -9.24
CA LYS A 66 -16.86 13.93 -9.95
C LYS A 66 -15.42 13.70 -9.50
N HIS A 67 -15.14 12.92 -8.45
CA HIS A 67 -13.80 12.89 -7.85
C HIS A 67 -13.08 11.53 -7.99
N SER A 68 -12.31 11.35 -9.07
CA SER A 68 -11.46 10.18 -9.30
C SER A 68 -10.34 9.99 -8.27
N MET A 69 -9.86 11.08 -7.64
CA MET A 69 -8.82 11.00 -6.60
C MET A 69 -9.28 10.30 -5.32
N ALA A 70 -10.57 10.36 -4.99
CA ALA A 70 -11.08 9.73 -3.77
C ALA A 70 -11.11 8.18 -3.87
N GLU A 71 -11.20 7.63 -5.09
CA GLU A 71 -11.03 6.19 -5.33
C GLU A 71 -9.59 5.72 -5.08
N ALA A 72 -8.59 6.57 -5.39
CA ALA A 72 -7.19 6.26 -5.11
C ALA A 72 -6.95 6.14 -3.60
N PHE A 73 -7.50 7.05 -2.79
CA PHE A 73 -7.30 7.07 -1.35
C PHE A 73 -8.04 5.94 -0.62
N LEU A 74 -9.23 5.61 -1.10
CA LEU A 74 -9.94 4.42 -0.62
C LEU A 74 -9.21 3.13 -0.97
N SER A 75 -8.56 3.06 -2.14
CA SER A 75 -7.73 1.91 -2.52
C SER A 75 -6.59 1.71 -1.53
N GLU A 76 -5.84 2.76 -1.21
CA GLU A 76 -4.71 2.73 -0.27
C GLU A 76 -5.14 2.14 1.09
N TYR A 77 -6.23 2.68 1.65
CA TYR A 77 -6.71 2.22 2.96
C TYR A 77 -7.24 0.79 2.92
N LEU A 78 -7.98 0.41 1.86
CA LEU A 78 -8.47 -0.96 1.68
C LEU A 78 -7.34 -1.98 1.61
N ILE A 79 -6.24 -1.62 0.97
CA ILE A 79 -5.05 -2.48 0.85
C ILE A 79 -4.37 -2.57 2.23
N HIS A 80 -4.22 -1.45 2.95
CA HIS A 80 -3.69 -1.45 4.31
C HIS A 80 -4.49 -2.38 5.24
N ILE A 81 -5.81 -2.21 5.36
CA ILE A 81 -6.64 -3.05 6.24
C ILE A 81 -6.77 -4.51 5.78
N ALA A 82 -6.47 -4.81 4.51
CA ALA A 82 -6.37 -6.18 4.01
C ALA A 82 -5.10 -6.87 4.49
N LEU A 83 -3.96 -6.15 4.48
CA LEU A 83 -2.63 -6.65 4.83
C LEU A 83 -2.37 -6.66 6.34
N GLN A 84 -2.86 -5.67 7.08
CA GLN A 84 -2.55 -5.52 8.50
C GLN A 84 -2.80 -6.79 9.33
N PRO A 85 -3.98 -7.46 9.25
CA PRO A 85 -4.25 -8.63 10.07
C PRO A 85 -3.41 -9.85 9.73
N VAL A 86 -2.87 -9.92 8.51
CA VAL A 86 -2.02 -11.07 8.11
C VAL A 86 -0.57 -10.86 8.52
N LEU A 87 -0.14 -9.60 8.64
CA LEU A 87 1.19 -9.26 9.10
C LEU A 87 1.30 -9.26 10.63
N GLU A 88 0.20 -9.03 11.37
CA GLU A 88 0.17 -8.94 12.85
C GLU A 88 0.79 -10.14 13.61
N ASN A 89 0.84 -11.34 13.01
CA ASN A 89 1.44 -12.53 13.62
C ASN A 89 2.87 -12.84 13.12
N THR A 90 3.39 -11.94 12.30
CA THR A 90 4.77 -11.94 11.81
C THR A 90 5.46 -10.75 12.47
N SER A 91 6.76 -10.66 12.47
CA SER A 91 7.46 -9.52 13.10
C SER A 91 7.34 -8.21 12.29
N PHE A 92 6.36 -8.12 11.40
CA PHE A 92 6.16 -7.04 10.45
C PHE A 92 4.82 -6.37 10.67
N CYS A 93 4.75 -5.09 10.29
CA CYS A 93 3.52 -4.33 10.23
C CYS A 93 3.43 -3.60 8.90
N THR A 94 2.22 -3.20 8.54
CA THR A 94 1.97 -2.27 7.44
C THR A 94 1.51 -0.93 7.99
N GLN A 95 1.92 0.17 7.35
CA GLN A 95 1.52 1.52 7.71
C GLN A 95 1.20 2.30 6.43
N LEU A 96 0.28 3.27 6.55
CA LEU A 96 0.07 4.25 5.49
C LEU A 96 1.33 5.10 5.34
N ALA A 97 1.77 5.31 4.10
CA ALA A 97 2.89 6.16 3.81
C ALA A 97 2.56 7.62 4.20
N PRO A 98 3.47 8.34 4.85
CA PRO A 98 3.24 9.74 5.20
C PRO A 98 3.21 10.64 3.96
N GLN A 99 2.61 11.83 4.10
CA GLN A 99 2.48 12.82 3.02
C GLN A 99 3.79 13.10 2.25
N SER A 100 4.92 13.16 2.96
CA SER A 100 6.23 13.42 2.36
C SER A 100 6.72 12.33 1.40
N LEU A 101 6.20 11.10 1.54
CA LEU A 101 6.54 9.96 0.68
C LEU A 101 5.45 9.67 -0.36
N GLU A 102 4.20 10.10 -0.15
CA GLU A 102 3.12 9.97 -1.14
C GLU A 102 3.32 10.85 -2.39
N ARG A 103 4.07 11.95 -2.25
CA ARG A 103 4.34 12.89 -3.33
C ARG A 103 5.83 13.16 -3.40
N SER A 104 6.54 12.53 -4.34
CA SER A 104 7.88 13.02 -4.62
C SER A 104 7.80 14.39 -5.28
N SER A 105 8.63 15.31 -4.81
CA SER A 105 8.85 16.61 -5.45
C SER A 105 9.86 16.52 -6.60
N THR A 106 10.43 15.33 -6.83
CA THR A 106 11.68 15.12 -7.58
C THR A 106 11.66 13.80 -8.35
N ASN A 107 10.82 13.62 -9.39
CA ASN A 107 10.86 12.45 -10.30
C ASN A 107 10.81 11.03 -9.68
N HIS A 108 10.75 10.87 -8.35
CA HIS A 108 10.67 9.60 -7.66
C HIS A 108 9.22 9.14 -7.56
N GLN A 109 9.02 7.84 -7.38
CA GLN A 109 7.68 7.27 -7.31
C GLN A 109 7.10 7.46 -5.90
N GLY A 110 5.86 7.95 -5.83
CA GLY A 110 5.15 8.08 -4.56
C GLY A 110 4.90 6.71 -3.95
N VAL A 111 5.01 6.62 -2.63
CA VAL A 111 4.72 5.40 -1.87
C VAL A 111 3.39 5.59 -1.16
N ASP A 112 2.53 4.57 -1.19
CA ASP A 112 1.24 4.60 -0.50
C ASP A 112 1.27 3.86 0.84
N LEU A 113 2.00 2.75 0.88
CA LEU A 113 2.09 1.85 2.01
C LEU A 113 3.54 1.45 2.25
N LEU A 114 3.86 1.28 3.52
CA LEU A 114 5.15 0.82 3.97
C LEU A 114 4.96 -0.48 4.74
N ILE A 115 5.88 -1.42 4.54
CA ILE A 115 6.06 -2.59 5.42
C ILE A 115 7.33 -2.34 6.22
N SER A 116 7.21 -2.42 7.55
CA SER A 116 8.32 -2.27 8.48
C SER A 116 8.31 -3.38 9.53
N ASP A 117 9.44 -3.61 10.17
CA ASP A 117 9.53 -4.47 11.35
C ASP A 117 9.25 -3.71 12.66
N GLU A 118 9.37 -4.41 13.78
CA GLU A 118 9.21 -3.88 15.14
C GLU A 118 10.22 -2.77 15.49
N GLU A 119 11.37 -2.73 14.80
CA GLU A 119 12.41 -1.71 14.97
C GLU A 119 12.16 -0.47 14.07
N ASN A 120 11.05 -0.45 13.34
CA ASN A 120 10.72 0.52 12.28
C ASN A 120 11.72 0.52 11.12
N THR A 121 12.43 -0.59 10.86
CA THR A 121 13.21 -0.75 9.64
C THR A 121 12.26 -0.92 8.46
N LEU A 122 12.44 -0.16 7.38
CA LEU A 122 11.63 -0.31 6.17
C LEU A 122 12.09 -1.51 5.34
N TRP A 123 11.15 -2.37 4.95
CA TRP A 123 11.41 -3.58 4.17
C TRP A 123 10.82 -3.54 2.76
N LEU A 124 9.67 -2.87 2.59
CA LEU A 124 9.03 -2.72 1.28
C LEU A 124 8.18 -1.45 1.23
N GLY A 125 8.33 -0.66 0.16
CA GLY A 125 7.37 0.36 -0.24
C GLY A 125 6.40 -0.19 -1.29
N ILE A 126 5.12 0.15 -1.16
CA ILE A 126 4.08 -0.28 -2.09
C ILE A 126 3.28 0.95 -2.53
N ASP A 127 3.16 1.15 -3.83
CA ASP A 127 2.09 1.94 -4.47
C ASP A 127 1.13 0.94 -5.11
N ALA A 128 -0.10 0.91 -4.65
CA ALA A 128 -1.07 -0.05 -5.15
C ALA A 128 -2.43 0.60 -5.31
N LYS A 129 -2.96 0.54 -6.54
CA LYS A 129 -4.23 1.19 -6.91
C LYS A 129 -5.22 0.19 -7.49
N LEU A 130 -6.46 0.27 -7.02
CA LEU A 130 -7.61 -0.36 -7.68
C LEU A 130 -8.11 0.61 -8.75
N ARG A 131 -8.09 0.21 -10.02
CA ARG A 131 -8.51 1.08 -11.15
C ARG A 131 -9.26 0.28 -12.20
N SER A 132 -10.27 0.93 -12.81
CA SER A 132 -11.17 0.31 -13.78
C SER A 132 -10.60 0.14 -15.19
N GLY A 133 -9.37 0.59 -15.43
CA GLY A 133 -8.66 0.37 -16.70
C GLY A 133 -7.19 0.11 -16.47
N LYS A 134 -6.62 -0.86 -17.19
CA LYS A 134 -5.18 -0.91 -17.42
C LYS A 134 -4.88 0.20 -18.40
N SER A 135 -4.28 1.30 -17.94
CA SER A 135 -3.56 2.14 -18.89
C SER A 135 -2.55 1.23 -19.60
N PRO A 136 -2.48 1.18 -20.94
CA PRO A 136 -1.51 0.36 -21.65
C PRO A 136 -0.05 0.73 -21.28
N PHE A 137 0.13 1.89 -20.65
CA PHE A 137 1.39 2.42 -20.15
C PHE A 137 1.64 2.16 -18.66
N GLU A 138 0.62 1.79 -17.87
CA GLU A 138 0.78 1.42 -16.45
C GLU A 138 0.90 -0.10 -16.34
N ARG A 139 2.14 -0.60 -16.22
CA ARG A 139 2.42 -2.00 -15.92
C ARG A 139 2.87 -2.10 -14.47
N ASP A 140 2.58 -3.24 -13.84
CA ASP A 140 3.18 -3.57 -12.54
C ASP A 140 4.70 -3.36 -12.65
N GLY A 141 5.25 -2.70 -11.64
CA GLY A 141 6.63 -2.25 -11.63
C GLY A 141 7.28 -2.54 -10.29
N TYR A 142 8.60 -2.58 -10.29
CA TYR A 142 9.40 -2.66 -9.08
C TYR A 142 10.70 -1.89 -9.30
N GLY A 143 11.35 -1.51 -8.22
CA GLY A 143 12.59 -0.78 -8.27
C GLY A 143 13.14 -0.44 -6.89
N TRP A 144 14.14 0.41 -6.89
CA TRP A 144 14.76 0.93 -5.68
C TRP A 144 14.27 2.34 -5.40
N ASN A 145 13.81 2.60 -4.17
CA ASN A 145 13.56 3.96 -3.73
C ASN A 145 14.78 4.48 -2.95
N PRO A 146 15.59 5.39 -3.53
CA PRO A 146 16.81 5.89 -2.89
C PRO A 146 16.53 6.83 -1.72
N GLU A 147 15.33 7.42 -1.61
CA GLU A 147 14.97 8.30 -0.49
C GLU A 147 14.78 7.53 0.82
N ILE A 148 14.31 6.29 0.72
CA ILE A 148 14.02 5.41 1.87
C ILE A 148 14.86 4.13 1.89
N LEU A 149 15.83 4.02 0.97
CA LEU A 149 16.75 2.88 0.81
C LEU A 149 16.05 1.52 0.92
N THR A 150 14.94 1.37 0.19
CA THR A 150 14.08 0.20 0.31
C THR A 150 13.54 -0.21 -1.06
N PRO A 151 13.35 -1.51 -1.32
CA PRO A 151 12.61 -1.95 -2.49
C PRO A 151 11.24 -1.31 -2.55
N TYR A 152 10.82 -1.02 -3.76
CA TYR A 152 9.53 -0.44 -4.06
C TYR A 152 8.81 -1.30 -5.09
N MET A 153 7.49 -1.40 -4.98
CA MET A 153 6.63 -1.97 -6.00
C MET A 153 5.43 -1.09 -6.32
N TYR A 154 5.13 -1.03 -7.61
CA TYR A 154 3.91 -0.47 -8.14
C TYR A 154 3.00 -1.62 -8.59
N LEU A 155 1.78 -1.69 -8.06
CA LEU A 155 0.79 -2.72 -8.39
C LEU A 155 -0.49 -2.09 -8.95
N SER A 156 -0.77 -2.40 -10.21
CA SER A 156 -2.09 -2.14 -10.79
C SER A 156 -3.01 -3.32 -10.45
N LEU A 157 -3.88 -3.13 -9.47
CA LEU A 157 -4.76 -4.20 -8.97
C LEU A 157 -6.00 -4.41 -9.86
N GLY A 158 -6.22 -3.54 -10.85
CA GLY A 158 -7.33 -3.64 -11.81
C GLY A 158 -8.73 -3.55 -11.16
N ASN A 159 -9.74 -4.05 -11.87
CA ASN A 159 -11.05 -4.30 -11.30
C ASN A 159 -10.99 -5.56 -10.44
N TRP A 160 -11.15 -5.41 -9.12
CA TRP A 160 -11.33 -6.54 -8.21
C TRP A 160 -12.77 -7.08 -8.29
N ASN A 161 -12.95 -8.39 -8.54
CA ASN A 161 -14.29 -9.01 -8.72
C ASN A 161 -14.68 -10.07 -7.67
N GLY A 162 -13.83 -10.36 -6.67
CA GLY A 162 -13.76 -11.70 -6.04
C GLY A 162 -14.94 -12.21 -5.21
N ALA A 163 -16.12 -11.60 -5.23
CA ALA A 163 -17.31 -12.10 -4.53
C ALA A 163 -18.55 -12.33 -5.41
N LEU A 164 -18.69 -11.61 -6.53
CA LEU A 164 -19.94 -11.56 -7.29
C LEU A 164 -19.71 -12.13 -8.68
N LYS A 165 -19.80 -13.47 -8.79
CA LYS A 165 -19.58 -14.23 -10.04
C LYS A 165 -20.45 -13.78 -11.23
N GLU A 166 -21.43 -12.90 -11.02
CA GLU A 166 -22.41 -12.53 -12.05
C GLU A 166 -22.17 -11.17 -12.71
N MET A 167 -21.30 -10.30 -12.17
CA MET A 167 -20.96 -9.03 -12.83
C MET A 167 -19.55 -8.55 -12.45
N GLU A 168 -18.70 -8.25 -13.45
CA GLU A 168 -17.55 -7.37 -13.24
C GLU A 168 -18.08 -5.99 -12.85
N LEU A 169 -18.06 -5.68 -11.56
CA LEU A 169 -18.40 -4.34 -11.08
C LEU A 169 -17.17 -3.43 -11.23
N PRO A 170 -17.31 -2.24 -11.84
CA PRO A 170 -16.25 -1.23 -11.80
C PRO A 170 -15.79 -0.98 -10.36
N VAL A 171 -14.49 -0.78 -10.12
CA VAL A 171 -13.91 -0.52 -8.78
C VAL A 171 -14.71 0.51 -7.99
N ARG A 172 -15.09 1.63 -8.64
CA ARG A 172 -15.95 2.66 -8.03
C ARG A 172 -17.23 2.07 -7.46
N GLN A 173 -17.96 1.30 -8.26
CA GLN A 173 -19.23 0.70 -7.85
C GLN A 173 -19.01 -0.30 -6.71
N TRP A 174 -17.96 -1.11 -6.78
CA TRP A 174 -17.62 -2.03 -5.68
C TRP A 174 -17.32 -1.29 -4.37
N MET A 175 -16.51 -0.22 -4.44
CA MET A 175 -16.20 0.62 -3.28
C MET A 175 -17.45 1.28 -2.70
N THR A 176 -18.26 1.94 -3.53
CA THR A 176 -19.43 2.69 -3.04
C THR A 176 -20.54 1.76 -2.52
N THR A 177 -20.80 0.64 -3.20
CA THR A 177 -21.93 -0.24 -2.88
C THR A 177 -21.57 -1.27 -1.82
N HIS A 178 -20.39 -1.90 -1.90
CA HIS A 178 -20.06 -3.04 -1.05
C HIS A 178 -19.09 -2.70 0.08
N VAL A 179 -18.08 -1.86 -0.18
CA VAL A 179 -17.17 -1.44 0.89
C VAL A 179 -17.88 -0.45 1.80
N VAL A 180 -18.36 0.67 1.26
CA VAL A 180 -19.00 1.72 2.04
C VAL A 180 -20.34 1.24 2.58
N GLY A 181 -21.20 0.67 1.72
CA GLY A 181 -22.47 0.08 2.14
C GLY A 181 -22.30 -1.03 3.20
N GLY A 182 -21.38 -1.98 2.97
CA GLY A 182 -21.13 -3.08 3.92
C GLY A 182 -20.56 -2.62 5.26
N VAL A 183 -19.65 -1.64 5.27
CA VAL A 183 -19.14 -1.02 6.50
C VAL A 183 -20.27 -0.34 7.28
N ASN A 184 -21.17 0.36 6.59
CA ASN A 184 -22.30 1.06 7.22
C ASN A 184 -23.35 0.10 7.78
N GLU A 185 -23.70 -0.95 7.04
CA GLU A 185 -24.79 -1.88 7.41
C GLU A 185 -24.33 -2.99 8.36
N SER A 186 -23.13 -3.54 8.13
CA SER A 186 -22.67 -4.80 8.74
C SER A 186 -21.33 -4.71 9.46
N LYS A 187 -20.67 -3.54 9.44
CA LYS A 187 -19.27 -3.36 9.91
C LYS A 187 -18.28 -4.34 9.27
N SER A 188 -18.62 -4.88 8.10
CA SER A 188 -17.82 -5.86 7.40
C SER A 188 -17.81 -5.56 5.90
N ILE A 189 -16.71 -5.92 5.23
CA ILE A 189 -16.61 -5.80 3.77
C ILE A 189 -16.90 -7.19 3.18
N PRO A 190 -17.95 -7.36 2.37
CA PRO A 190 -18.24 -8.65 1.75
C PRO A 190 -17.09 -9.16 0.89
N GLY A 191 -16.71 -10.44 1.07
CA GLY A 191 -15.66 -11.08 0.28
C GLY A 191 -14.24 -10.60 0.57
N PHE A 192 -14.01 -9.86 1.65
CA PHE A 192 -12.72 -9.23 1.95
C PHE A 192 -11.58 -10.23 2.19
N GLY A 193 -11.88 -11.43 2.72
CA GLY A 193 -10.88 -12.50 2.84
C GLY A 193 -10.30 -12.93 1.49
N ARG A 194 -11.11 -12.98 0.42
CA ARG A 194 -10.63 -13.28 -0.93
C ARG A 194 -9.82 -12.12 -1.51
N PHE A 195 -10.20 -10.88 -1.19
CA PHE A 195 -9.44 -9.70 -1.60
C PHE A 195 -8.04 -9.72 -0.99
N ARG A 196 -7.94 -10.06 0.29
CA ARG A 196 -6.68 -10.27 0.99
C ARG A 196 -5.85 -11.38 0.34
N GLN A 197 -6.44 -12.54 0.05
CA GLN A 197 -5.73 -13.64 -0.63
C GLN A 197 -5.17 -13.17 -1.99
N TYR A 198 -6.01 -12.52 -2.80
CA TYR A 198 -5.58 -11.95 -4.08
C TYR A 198 -4.43 -10.97 -3.95
N LEU A 199 -4.51 -10.05 -2.98
CA LEU A 199 -3.47 -9.05 -2.75
C LEU A 199 -2.15 -9.71 -2.35
N VAL A 200 -2.19 -10.69 -1.43
CA VAL A 200 -1.01 -11.46 -1.00
C VAL A 200 -0.38 -12.22 -2.17
N GLU A 201 -1.19 -12.89 -2.99
CA GLU A 201 -0.72 -13.58 -4.20
C GLU A 201 -0.10 -12.62 -5.23
N ARG A 202 -0.65 -11.40 -5.35
CA ARG A 202 -0.14 -10.38 -6.28
C ARG A 202 1.20 -9.81 -5.80
N ILE A 203 1.34 -9.54 -4.51
CA ILE A 203 2.60 -9.07 -3.93
C ILE A 203 3.67 -10.17 -4.03
N GLU A 204 3.34 -11.40 -3.64
CA GLU A 204 4.26 -12.55 -3.73
C GLU A 204 4.80 -12.73 -5.15
N ARG A 205 3.92 -12.78 -6.15
CA ARG A 205 4.30 -12.97 -7.53
C ARG A 205 5.18 -11.83 -8.06
N SER A 206 4.89 -10.59 -7.67
CA SER A 206 5.69 -9.43 -8.05
C SER A 206 7.08 -9.47 -7.41
N LEU A 207 7.19 -9.91 -6.14
CA LEU A 207 8.47 -10.12 -5.46
C LEU A 207 9.27 -11.25 -6.10
N ALA A 208 8.62 -12.33 -6.53
CA ALA A 208 9.27 -13.43 -7.25
C ALA A 208 9.93 -12.94 -8.55
N VAL A 209 9.19 -12.17 -9.35
CA VAL A 209 9.72 -11.58 -10.60
C VAL A 209 10.87 -10.60 -10.33
N CYS A 210 10.74 -9.79 -9.27
CA CYS A 210 11.82 -8.89 -8.86
C CYS A 210 13.09 -9.68 -8.49
N ARG A 211 12.93 -10.73 -7.68
CA ARG A 211 14.03 -11.60 -7.23
C ARG A 211 14.75 -12.28 -8.40
N GLU A 212 14.01 -12.85 -9.35
CA GLU A 212 14.58 -13.46 -10.55
C GLU A 212 15.45 -12.47 -11.31
N ARG A 213 14.99 -11.23 -11.47
CA ARG A 213 15.72 -10.21 -12.23
C ARG A 213 16.91 -9.60 -11.51
N VAL A 214 16.89 -9.55 -10.18
CA VAL A 214 18.08 -9.23 -9.38
C VAL A 214 19.18 -10.27 -9.62
N ILE A 215 18.79 -11.55 -9.68
CA ILE A 215 19.71 -12.66 -9.93
C ILE A 215 20.24 -12.63 -11.37
N ASP A 216 19.36 -12.32 -12.34
CA ASP A 216 19.68 -12.40 -13.77
C ASP A 216 20.33 -11.12 -14.35
N HIS A 217 20.51 -10.05 -13.54
CA HIS A 217 21.01 -8.75 -13.98
C HIS A 217 20.27 -8.17 -15.22
N ASP A 218 18.96 -8.39 -15.34
CA ASP A 218 18.16 -7.99 -16.52
C ASP A 218 17.86 -6.47 -16.53
N GLU A 219 18.25 -5.77 -17.61
CA GLU A 219 18.22 -4.30 -17.77
C GLU A 219 16.82 -3.67 -18.06
N ARG A 220 15.74 -4.45 -17.95
CA ARG A 220 14.36 -3.95 -18.18
C ARG A 220 13.93 -2.97 -17.06
N PRO A 221 12.95 -2.07 -17.28
CA PRO A 221 12.83 -0.84 -16.49
C PRO A 221 12.65 -1.12 -15.00
N MET A 222 13.77 -1.02 -14.29
CA MET A 222 13.85 -0.86 -12.86
C MET A 222 13.52 0.60 -12.60
N TYR A 223 12.42 0.88 -11.89
CA TYR A 223 12.09 2.26 -11.53
C TYR A 223 13.02 2.70 -10.40
N GLY A 224 14.20 3.22 -10.78
CA GLY A 224 15.32 3.39 -9.87
C GLY A 224 16.07 2.08 -9.69
N ALA A 225 17.38 2.11 -9.90
CA ALA A 225 18.28 0.99 -9.62
C ALA A 225 19.16 1.35 -8.41
N PRO A 226 19.57 0.38 -7.59
CA PRO A 226 20.65 0.58 -6.62
C PRO A 226 21.89 1.14 -7.34
N GLU A 227 22.45 2.23 -6.83
CA GLU A 227 23.61 2.91 -7.46
C GLU A 227 24.94 2.37 -6.91
N SER A 228 24.91 1.73 -5.74
CA SER A 228 26.09 1.14 -5.10
C SER A 228 25.93 -0.36 -4.86
N LYS A 229 27.05 -1.05 -4.69
CA LYS A 229 27.08 -2.47 -4.32
C LYS A 229 26.38 -2.72 -2.96
N GLU A 230 26.56 -1.81 -2.01
CA GLU A 230 25.92 -1.89 -0.70
C GLU A 230 24.40 -1.81 -0.82
N GLU A 231 23.87 -0.88 -1.63
CA GLU A 231 22.44 -0.79 -1.90
C GLU A 231 21.91 -2.01 -2.65
N LEU A 232 22.70 -2.59 -3.55
CA LEU A 232 22.33 -3.82 -4.26
C LEU A 232 22.23 -5.01 -3.29
N ASP A 233 23.17 -5.12 -2.35
CA ASP A 233 23.15 -6.15 -1.31
C ASP A 233 21.92 -5.97 -0.39
N ILE A 234 21.64 -4.74 0.06
CA ILE A 234 20.42 -4.40 0.83
C ILE A 234 19.16 -4.77 0.04
N PHE A 235 19.11 -4.43 -1.25
CA PHE A 235 17.97 -4.71 -2.11
C PHE A 235 17.72 -6.20 -2.22
N GLY A 236 18.77 -7.00 -2.44
CA GLY A 236 18.70 -8.46 -2.52
C GLY A 236 18.15 -9.09 -1.24
N ASP A 237 18.68 -8.70 -0.08
CA ASP A 237 18.27 -9.21 1.23
C ASP A 237 16.80 -8.88 1.53
N LYS A 238 16.39 -7.63 1.30
CA LYS A 238 15.00 -7.19 1.53
C LYS A 238 14.02 -7.91 0.61
N ILE A 239 14.34 -8.03 -0.68
CA ILE A 239 13.50 -8.77 -1.64
C ILE A 239 13.39 -10.24 -1.24
N HIS A 240 14.49 -10.88 -0.82
CA HIS A 240 14.48 -12.27 -0.39
C HIS A 240 13.58 -12.47 0.85
N MET A 241 13.76 -11.64 1.88
CA MET A 241 12.96 -11.69 3.10
C MET A 241 11.47 -11.49 2.82
N MET A 242 11.13 -10.45 2.04
CA MET A 242 9.73 -10.15 1.71
C MET A 242 9.10 -11.24 0.83
N HIS A 243 9.85 -11.82 -0.11
CA HIS A 243 9.33 -12.92 -0.92
C HIS A 243 9.02 -14.14 -0.06
N GLY A 244 9.91 -14.48 0.90
CA GLY A 244 9.69 -15.54 1.88
C GLY A 244 8.44 -15.30 2.72
N LEU A 245 8.33 -14.11 3.33
CA LEU A 245 7.17 -13.69 4.11
C LEU A 245 5.86 -13.85 3.34
N PHE A 246 5.77 -13.28 2.14
CA PHE A 246 4.53 -13.34 1.36
C PHE A 246 4.24 -14.74 0.80
N THR A 247 5.25 -15.59 0.62
CA THR A 247 5.06 -17.02 0.31
C THR A 247 4.41 -17.73 1.49
N GLU A 248 4.89 -17.51 2.71
CA GLU A 248 4.31 -18.11 3.92
C GLU A 248 2.89 -17.61 4.17
N LEU A 249 2.64 -16.30 4.04
CA LEU A 249 1.31 -15.73 4.18
C LEU A 249 0.33 -16.36 3.17
N ARG A 250 0.75 -16.53 1.92
CA ARG A 250 -0.09 -17.17 0.87
C ARG A 250 -0.46 -18.61 1.23
N LEU A 251 0.44 -19.36 1.88
CA LEU A 251 0.21 -20.76 2.24
C LEU A 251 -0.71 -20.91 3.47
N ASN A 252 -0.83 -19.85 4.29
CA ASN A 252 -1.55 -19.87 5.55
C ASN A 252 -2.90 -19.11 5.52
N LEU A 253 -3.30 -18.58 4.36
CA LEU A 253 -4.58 -17.90 4.10
C LEU A 253 -5.59 -18.79 3.40
#